data_AF-A0A8T5XUQ0-F1
#
_entry.id   AF-A0A8T5XUQ0-F1
#
_cell.length_a   1.000
_cell.length_b   1.000
_cell.length_c   1.000
_cell.angle_alpha   90.00
_cell.angle_beta   90.00
_cell.angle_gamma   90.00
#
_symmetry.space_group_name_H-M   'P 1'
#
loop_
_entity.id
_entity.type
_entity.pdbx_description
1 polymer ?
#
loop_
_entity_poly.entity_id
_entity_poly.type
_entity_poly.pdbx_seq_one_letter_code
_entity_poly.pdbx_strand_id
1 'polypeptide(L)'
;MKKRVLSLMLVAILLFASVPAFAQENPVVYKETITVTEDGGRYEIGFINVEFKKGTLDSTKTFEVKVYSENGKGYIEFSPDADNFNKKVHIKVKKYEGLIYDKVLNKNIEIDVSPQQILVDHFSRYCYFF
;
A
#
# COMPACT_ATOMS: atom_id res chain seq x y z
N MET A 1 46.83 9.32 36.60
CA MET A 1 46.37 9.56 35.20
C MET A 1 45.45 8.45 34.66
N LYS A 2 45.75 7.16 34.85
CA LYS A 2 44.96 6.03 34.28
C LYS A 2 43.47 5.99 34.69
N LYS A 3 43.11 6.37 35.93
CA LYS A 3 41.71 6.37 36.41
C LYS A 3 40.83 7.48 35.78
N ARG A 4 41.41 8.64 35.42
CA ARG A 4 40.67 9.76 34.81
C ARG A 4 40.35 9.50 33.33
N VAL A 5 41.25 8.84 32.61
CA VAL A 5 41.06 8.44 31.21
C VAL A 5 39.97 7.36 31.09
N LEU A 6 39.95 6.40 32.00
CA LEU A 6 38.93 5.34 32.01
C LEU A 6 37.52 5.90 32.26
N SER A 7 37.40 6.90 33.15
CA SER A 7 36.13 7.54 33.47
C SER A 7 35.58 8.39 32.31
N LEU A 8 36.47 9.06 31.57
CA LEU A 8 36.11 9.82 30.37
C LEU A 8 35.66 8.90 29.22
N MET A 9 36.29 7.72 29.08
CA MET A 9 35.88 6.72 28.09
C MET A 9 34.49 6.15 28.38
N LEU A 10 34.17 5.90 29.65
CA LEU A 10 32.85 5.38 30.05
C LEU A 10 31.72 6.38 29.80
N VAL A 11 31.96 7.67 30.05
CA VAL A 11 30.99 8.75 29.78
C VAL A 11 30.76 8.92 28.28
N ALA A 12 31.80 8.80 27.45
CA ALA A 12 31.66 8.85 26.00
C ALA A 12 30.82 7.67 25.47
N ILE A 13 31.02 6.46 25.98
CA ILE A 13 30.23 5.27 25.58
C ILE A 13 28.75 5.41 25.97
N LEU A 14 28.46 5.98 27.14
CA LEU A 14 27.09 6.24 27.59
C LEU A 14 26.37 7.31 26.73
N LEU A 15 27.10 8.28 26.18
CA LEU A 15 26.55 9.32 25.29
C LEU A 15 26.21 8.79 23.89
N PHE A 16 26.82 7.69 23.43
CA PHE A 16 26.48 7.04 22.16
C PHE A 16 25.35 5.99 22.29
N ALA A 17 24.98 5.61 23.52
CA ALA A 17 23.93 4.62 23.77
C ALA A 17 22.50 5.21 23.77
N SER A 18 22.35 6.54 23.69
CA SER A 18 21.05 7.22 23.70
C SER A 18 20.55 7.56 22.30
N VAL A 19 20.68 6.64 21.33
CA VAL A 19 19.87 6.73 20.12
C VAL A 19 18.46 6.31 20.53
N PRO A 20 17.45 7.20 20.48
CA PRO A 20 16.08 6.80 20.77
C PRO A 20 15.70 5.69 19.80
N ALA A 21 15.35 4.52 20.34
CA ALA A 21 14.71 3.48 19.57
C ALA A 21 13.32 4.02 19.20
N PHE A 22 13.20 4.61 18.01
CA PHE A 22 11.90 4.96 17.46
C PHE A 22 11.13 3.64 17.30
N ALA A 23 10.03 3.50 18.06
CA ALA A 23 9.10 2.41 17.84
C ALA A 23 8.59 2.54 16.40
N GLN A 24 9.03 1.63 15.53
CA GLN A 24 8.57 1.60 14.16
C GLN A 24 7.08 1.25 14.18
N GLU A 25 6.22 2.19 13.80
CA GLU A 25 4.80 1.91 13.62
C GLU A 25 4.64 0.80 12.58
N ASN A 26 3.70 -0.12 12.81
CA ASN A 26 3.37 -1.15 11.83
C ASN A 26 2.83 -0.47 10.56
N PRO A 27 3.39 -0.74 9.38
CA PRO A 27 2.93 -0.15 8.12
C PRO A 27 1.46 -0.49 7.83
N VAL A 28 0.61 0.51 7.63
CA VAL A 28 -0.77 0.32 7.20
C VAL A 28 -0.80 0.17 5.68
N VAL A 29 -0.61 -1.07 5.20
CA VAL A 29 -0.73 -1.44 3.79
C VAL A 29 -1.89 -2.40 3.65
N TYR A 30 -2.90 -2.04 2.84
CA TYR A 30 -3.94 -3.00 2.49
C TYR A 30 -3.41 -3.92 1.39
N LYS A 31 -3.45 -5.22 1.62
CA LYS A 31 -2.94 -6.22 0.69
C LYS A 31 -3.86 -7.43 0.70
N GLU A 32 -4.32 -7.83 -0.48
CA GLU A 32 -5.17 -9.00 -0.66
C GLU A 32 -4.78 -9.78 -1.92
N THR A 33 -5.07 -11.07 -1.91
CA THR A 33 -4.96 -11.92 -3.09
C THR A 33 -6.35 -12.24 -3.61
N ILE A 34 -6.67 -11.78 -4.82
CA ILE A 34 -7.97 -12.00 -5.46
C ILE A 34 -7.85 -13.07 -6.54
N THR A 35 -8.82 -13.98 -6.61
CA THR A 35 -8.92 -14.98 -7.68
C THR A 35 -10.20 -14.72 -8.47
N VAL A 36 -10.03 -14.42 -9.75
CA VAL A 36 -11.09 -13.99 -10.67
C VAL A 36 -11.33 -15.09 -11.69
N THR A 37 -12.58 -15.54 -11.81
CA THR A 37 -13.00 -16.52 -12.82
C THR A 37 -13.70 -15.82 -13.99
N GLU A 38 -14.12 -16.60 -14.99
CA GLU A 38 -14.91 -16.10 -16.12
C GLU A 38 -16.25 -15.47 -15.71
N ASP A 39 -16.79 -15.80 -14.53
CA ASP A 39 -18.03 -15.21 -14.03
C ASP A 39 -17.84 -13.77 -13.51
N GLY A 40 -16.59 -13.31 -13.41
CA GLY A 40 -16.25 -12.03 -12.82
C GLY A 40 -16.31 -12.10 -11.29
N GLY A 41 -16.59 -10.97 -10.66
CA GLY A 41 -16.62 -10.89 -9.21
C GLY A 41 -16.41 -9.49 -8.68
N ARG A 42 -16.60 -9.34 -7.37
CA ARG A 42 -16.37 -8.08 -6.65
C ARG A 42 -15.47 -8.36 -5.46
N TYR A 43 -14.38 -7.60 -5.36
CA TYR A 43 -13.34 -7.79 -4.36
C TYR A 43 -13.12 -6.49 -3.60
N GLU A 44 -12.98 -6.57 -2.29
CA GLU A 44 -12.77 -5.43 -1.40
C GLU A 44 -11.36 -5.51 -0.79
N ILE A 45 -10.58 -4.45 -0.96
CA ILE A 45 -9.19 -4.33 -0.50
C ILE A 45 -9.09 -2.99 0.24
N GLY A 46 -9.25 -3.02 1.56
CA GLY A 46 -9.41 -1.80 2.35
C GLY A 46 -10.63 -1.00 1.87
N PHE A 47 -10.41 0.25 1.47
CA PHE A 47 -11.45 1.12 0.91
C PHE A 47 -11.59 1.06 -0.62
N ILE A 48 -10.90 0.12 -1.26
CA ILE A 48 -10.96 -0.10 -2.71
C ILE A 48 -11.89 -1.28 -3.03
N ASN A 49 -12.75 -1.11 -4.02
CA ASN A 49 -13.59 -2.17 -4.57
C ASN A 49 -13.24 -2.40 -6.04
N VAL A 50 -12.84 -3.61 -6.39
CA VAL A 50 -12.50 -4.01 -7.76
C VAL A 50 -13.61 -4.92 -8.28
N GLU A 51 -14.25 -4.51 -9.36
CA GLU A 51 -15.41 -5.18 -9.92
C GLU A 51 -15.17 -5.61 -11.38
N PHE A 52 -15.27 -6.92 -11.59
CA PHE A 52 -15.19 -7.60 -12.86
C PHE A 52 -16.58 -8.06 -13.28
N LYS A 53 -16.97 -7.76 -14.51
CA LYS A 53 -18.20 -8.31 -15.09
C LYS A 53 -17.92 -9.72 -15.61
N LYS A 54 -18.96 -10.53 -15.72
CA LYS A 54 -18.87 -11.83 -16.41
C LYS A 54 -18.25 -11.68 -17.79
N GLY A 55 -17.29 -12.53 -18.12
CA GLY A 55 -16.53 -12.54 -19.36
C GLY A 55 -15.50 -11.41 -19.48
N THR A 56 -15.07 -10.79 -18.38
CA THR A 56 -13.90 -9.88 -18.40
C THR A 56 -12.61 -10.65 -18.67
N LEU A 57 -12.50 -11.89 -18.17
CA LEU A 57 -11.37 -12.80 -18.37
C LEU A 57 -11.86 -14.12 -18.97
N ASP A 58 -11.06 -14.73 -19.84
CA ASP A 58 -11.35 -16.03 -20.48
C ASP A 58 -10.89 -17.23 -19.66
N SER A 59 -10.13 -16.98 -18.59
CA SER A 59 -9.63 -18.03 -17.70
C SER A 59 -9.45 -17.48 -16.29
N THR A 60 -9.44 -18.40 -15.32
CA THR A 60 -9.19 -18.04 -13.93
C THR A 60 -7.79 -17.47 -13.76
N LYS A 61 -7.70 -16.29 -13.14
CA LYS A 61 -6.43 -15.62 -12.82
C LYS A 61 -6.41 -15.16 -11.38
N THR A 62 -5.22 -15.13 -10.78
CA THR A 62 -4.99 -14.65 -9.42
C THR A 62 -4.11 -13.41 -9.46
N PHE A 63 -4.48 -12.40 -8.66
CA PHE A 63 -3.76 -11.14 -8.54
C PHE A 63 -3.52 -10.81 -7.07
N GLU A 64 -2.31 -10.42 -6.73
CA GLU A 64 -2.00 -9.69 -5.51
C GLU A 64 -2.33 -8.21 -5.74
N VAL A 65 -3.10 -7.61 -4.85
CA VAL A 65 -3.50 -6.20 -4.90
C VAL A 65 -2.95 -5.50 -3.67
N LYS A 66 -2.28 -4.36 -3.85
CA LYS A 66 -1.76 -3.52 -2.77
C LYS A 66 -2.29 -2.09 -2.86
N VAL A 67 -2.58 -1.49 -1.71
CA VAL A 67 -2.94 -0.08 -1.58
C VAL A 67 -1.97 0.61 -0.64
N TYR A 68 -1.29 1.66 -1.12
CA TYR A 68 -0.25 2.40 -0.39
C TYR A 68 -0.10 3.83 -0.92
N SER A 69 0.78 4.64 -0.32
CA SER A 69 1.18 5.97 -0.82
C SER A 69 2.65 6.02 -1.25
N GLU A 70 2.96 6.85 -2.23
CA GLU A 70 4.32 7.35 -2.50
C GLU A 70 4.27 8.86 -2.70
N ASN A 71 5.00 9.62 -1.89
CA ASN A 71 5.04 11.10 -1.95
C ASN A 71 3.65 11.75 -1.85
N GLY A 72 2.81 11.27 -0.93
CA GLY A 72 1.47 11.80 -0.70
C GLY A 72 0.50 11.56 -1.86
N LYS A 73 0.74 10.54 -2.68
CA LYS A 73 -0.18 10.06 -3.73
C LYS A 73 -0.55 8.63 -3.48
N GLY A 74 -1.84 8.32 -3.51
CA GLY A 74 -2.35 6.97 -3.35
C GLY A 74 -2.16 6.12 -4.60
N TYR A 75 -1.78 4.86 -4.40
CA TYR A 75 -1.62 3.87 -5.47
C TYR A 75 -2.37 2.59 -5.18
N ILE A 76 -2.91 2.00 -6.25
CA ILE A 76 -3.47 0.65 -6.30
C ILE A 76 -2.58 -0.12 -7.29
N GLU A 77 -1.90 -1.13 -6.80
CA GLU A 77 -0.96 -1.94 -7.58
C GLU A 77 -1.48 -3.37 -7.67
N PHE A 78 -1.48 -3.92 -8.88
CA PHE A 78 -1.87 -5.29 -9.17
C PHE A 78 -0.63 -6.08 -9.60
N SER A 79 -0.52 -7.33 -9.20
CA SER A 79 0.56 -8.23 -9.64
C SER A 79 0.05 -9.67 -9.82
N PRO A 80 0.38 -10.36 -10.93
CA PRO A 80 1.16 -9.87 -12.06
C PRO A 80 0.41 -8.81 -12.87
N ASP A 81 1.15 -8.07 -13.69
CA ASP A 81 0.57 -7.23 -14.73
C ASP A 81 -0.25 -8.11 -15.70
N ALA A 82 -1.35 -7.57 -16.21
CA ALA A 82 -2.20 -8.29 -17.16
C ALA A 82 -2.90 -7.34 -18.11
N ASP A 83 -2.79 -7.59 -19.40
CA ASP A 83 -3.36 -6.72 -20.43
C ASP A 83 -4.57 -7.36 -21.13
N ASN A 84 -5.25 -6.55 -21.94
CA ASN A 84 -6.28 -6.98 -22.90
C ASN A 84 -7.49 -7.64 -22.24
N PHE A 85 -8.05 -7.03 -21.19
CA PHE A 85 -9.34 -7.48 -20.65
C PHE A 85 -10.45 -7.28 -21.67
N ASN A 86 -11.31 -8.29 -21.81
CA ASN A 86 -12.44 -8.26 -22.75
C ASN A 86 -13.46 -7.17 -22.41
N LYS A 87 -13.47 -6.71 -21.16
CA LYS A 87 -14.34 -5.64 -20.65
C LYS A 87 -13.59 -4.81 -19.64
N LYS A 88 -13.94 -3.52 -19.54
CA LYS A 88 -13.36 -2.65 -18.52
C LYS A 88 -13.69 -3.16 -17.11
N VAL A 89 -12.66 -3.22 -16.27
CA VAL A 89 -12.75 -3.43 -14.83
C VAL A 89 -13.06 -2.11 -14.16
N HIS A 90 -13.96 -2.14 -13.18
CA HIS A 90 -14.32 -0.97 -12.39
C HIS A 90 -13.56 -0.99 -11.07
N ILE A 91 -12.68 -0.02 -10.85
CA ILE A 91 -12.01 0.20 -9.57
C ILE A 91 -12.68 1.38 -8.90
N LYS A 92 -13.42 1.13 -7.82
CA LYS A 92 -14.13 2.14 -7.04
C LYS A 92 -13.36 2.40 -5.76
N VAL A 93 -12.92 3.62 -5.58
CA VAL A 93 -12.34 4.11 -4.32
C VAL A 93 -13.49 4.66 -3.49
N LYS A 94 -13.74 4.10 -2.30
CA LYS A 94 -14.77 4.59 -1.38
C LYS A 94 -14.27 5.82 -0.62
N LYS A 95 -15.20 6.60 -0.04
CA LYS A 95 -14.84 7.62 0.97
C LYS A 95 -14.09 6.93 2.10
N TYR A 96 -12.95 7.47 2.48
CA TYR A 96 -12.12 6.92 3.54
C TYR A 96 -11.35 8.03 4.24
N GLU A 97 -11.40 8.03 5.56
CA GLU A 97 -10.62 8.90 6.43
C GLU A 97 -9.84 7.97 7.38
N GLY A 98 -8.51 8.00 7.32
CA GLY A 98 -7.68 7.07 8.08
C GLY A 98 -6.23 7.05 7.63
N LEU A 99 -5.51 5.98 7.96
CA LEU A 99 -4.08 5.86 7.72
C LEU A 99 -3.76 4.98 6.51
N ILE A 100 -2.75 5.36 5.74
CA ILE A 100 -2.05 4.47 4.80
C ILE A 100 -0.54 4.66 4.92
N TYR A 101 0.22 3.64 4.57
CA TYR A 101 1.68 3.71 4.59
C TYR A 101 2.22 4.44 3.35
N ASP A 102 3.00 5.49 3.56
CA ASP A 102 3.80 6.13 2.51
C ASP A 102 5.19 5.50 2.45
N LYS A 103 5.49 4.83 1.33
CA LYS A 103 6.76 4.11 1.14
C LYS A 103 7.97 5.04 1.06
N VAL A 104 7.79 6.26 0.55
CA VAL A 104 8.90 7.22 0.36
C VAL A 104 9.21 7.91 1.68
N LEU A 105 8.17 8.30 2.42
CA LEU A 105 8.32 8.92 3.74
C LEU A 105 8.61 7.91 4.85
N ASN A 106 8.48 6.61 4.55
CA ASN A 106 8.69 5.50 5.47
C ASN A 106 7.87 5.64 6.78
N LYS A 107 6.61 6.06 6.65
CA LYS A 107 5.68 6.28 7.78
C LYS A 107 4.22 6.16 7.33
N ASN A 108 3.34 5.94 8.29
CA ASN A 108 1.90 6.09 8.06
C ASN A 108 1.56 7.58 7.88
N ILE A 109 0.63 7.87 6.98
CA ILE A 109 0.08 9.21 6.74
C ILE A 109 -1.44 9.16 6.87
N GLU A 110 -2.01 10.21 7.44
CA GLU A 110 -3.45 10.44 7.41
C GLU A 110 -3.86 10.87 6.01
N ILE A 111 -4.94 10.28 5.52
CA ILE A 111 -5.56 10.62 4.25
C ILE A 111 -7.05 10.84 4.46
N ASP A 112 -7.60 11.77 3.70
CA ASP A 112 -9.03 11.87 3.47
C ASP A 112 -9.24 11.70 1.97
N VAL A 113 -9.97 10.66 1.56
CA VAL A 113 -10.15 10.27 0.17
C VAL A 113 -11.59 10.49 -0.24
N SER A 114 -11.80 11.26 -1.30
CA SER A 114 -13.14 11.37 -1.90
C SER A 114 -13.49 10.18 -2.80
N PRO A 115 -14.77 9.77 -2.89
CA PRO A 115 -15.20 8.71 -3.79
C PRO A 115 -14.82 8.99 -5.24
N GLN A 116 -14.26 7.99 -5.92
CA GLN A 116 -13.89 8.09 -7.33
C GLN A 116 -13.90 6.72 -7.99
N GLN A 117 -13.97 6.69 -9.32
CA GLN A 117 -13.98 5.47 -10.10
C GLN A 117 -12.95 5.54 -11.23
N ILE A 118 -12.16 4.48 -11.35
CA ILE A 118 -11.18 4.26 -12.41
C ILE A 118 -11.67 3.09 -13.26
N LEU A 119 -11.68 3.27 -14.58
CA LEU A 119 -12.03 2.22 -15.53
C LEU A 119 -10.77 1.78 -16.27
N VAL A 120 -10.44 0.49 -16.17
CA VAL A 120 -9.19 -0.05 -16.72
C VAL A 120 -9.45 -1.28 -17.58
N ASP A 121 -8.64 -1.46 -18.61
CA ASP A 121 -8.65 -2.60 -19.54
C ASP A 121 -7.42 -3.50 -19.42
N HIS A 122 -6.56 -3.18 -18.45
CA HIS A 122 -5.38 -3.92 -18.05
C HIS A 122 -5.16 -3.73 -16.55
N PHE A 123 -4.16 -4.41 -16.00
CA PHE A 123 -3.68 -4.29 -14.64
C PHE A 123 -2.19 -4.00 -14.63
N SER A 124 -1.86 -2.99 -13.83
CA SER A 124 -0.52 -2.54 -13.53
C SER A 124 -0.58 -1.72 -12.22
N ARG A 125 -0.37 -0.41 -12.29
CA ARG A 125 -0.43 0.50 -11.15
C ARG A 125 -1.24 1.75 -11.49
N TYR A 126 -2.19 2.09 -10.63
CA TYR A 126 -3.08 3.24 -10.80
C TYR A 126 -2.96 4.22 -9.65
N CYS A 127 -2.87 5.51 -9.96
CA CYS A 127 -2.89 6.59 -8.98
C CYS A 127 -4.34 6.99 -8.68
N TYR A 128 -4.63 7.27 -7.41
CA TYR A 128 -5.84 7.96 -6.98
C TYR A 128 -5.48 9.18 -6.12
N PHE A 129 -6.40 10.13 -6.05
CA PHE A 129 -6.22 11.36 -5.28
C PHE A 129 -6.89 11.24 -3.92
N PHE A 130 -6.29 11.87 -2.91
CA PHE A 130 -6.91 12.08 -1.61
C PHE A 130 -7.91 13.25 -1.73
#